data_AF-A0A7S2HIF7-F1
#
_entry.id   AF-A0A7S2HIF7-F1
#
_cell.length_a   1.000
_cell.length_b   1.000
_cell.length_c   1.000
_cell.angle_alpha   90.00
_cell.angle_beta   90.00
_cell.angle_gamma   90.00
#
_symmetry.space_group_name_H-M   'P 1'
#
loop_
_entity.id
_entity.type
_entity.pdbx_description
1 polymer ?
#
loop_
_entity_poly.entity_id
_entity_poly.type
_entity_poly.pdbx_seq_one_letter_code
_entity_poly.pdbx_strand_id
1 'polypeptide(L)'
;VHPGLEGRDSQIVSSEPIEEGTPLIGVMPGALLGDAQWPAKFGNHKTAMLEAECQSLMQKAQAPDDWDIRLGLRVLREMNQPRSLWEAYLESLPNRPGAPALWSDDQLAELQSAGMRAAALGQRQRLR
;
A
#
# COMPACT_ATOMS: atom_id res chain seq x y z
N VAL A 1 20.98 -20.71 1.53
CA VAL A 1 20.16 -20.38 2.72
C VAL A 1 19.82 -18.90 2.58
N HIS A 2 18.62 -18.57 2.08
CA HIS A 2 18.21 -17.16 1.96
C HIS A 2 17.76 -16.68 3.35
N PRO A 3 18.51 -15.83 4.04
CA PRO A 3 18.08 -15.29 5.32
C PRO A 3 17.14 -14.11 5.02
N GLY A 4 15.86 -14.25 5.36
CA GLY A 4 14.98 -13.07 5.49
C GLY A 4 13.75 -12.99 4.57
N LEU A 5 13.17 -14.12 4.15
CA LEU A 5 11.80 -14.15 3.60
C LEU A 5 10.87 -14.96 4.50
N GLU A 6 10.88 -14.70 5.81
CA GLU A 6 9.75 -15.11 6.66
C GLU A 6 8.77 -13.94 6.77
N GLY A 7 8.21 -13.56 5.62
CA GLY A 7 6.87 -12.98 5.63
C GLY A 7 5.92 -14.12 5.92
N ARG A 8 5.24 -14.11 7.07
CA ARG A 8 4.02 -14.92 7.18
C ARG A 8 3.07 -14.38 6.14
N ASP A 9 2.97 -15.06 5.00
CA ASP A 9 1.96 -14.75 4.00
C ASP A 9 0.60 -14.87 4.69
N SER A 10 -0.15 -13.77 4.75
CA SER A 10 -1.55 -13.83 5.17
C SER A 10 -2.28 -14.74 4.19
N GLN A 11 -2.56 -15.97 4.60
CA GLN A 11 -3.23 -16.97 3.78
C GLN A 11 -4.71 -17.05 4.16
N ILE A 12 -5.57 -17.12 3.15
CA ILE A 12 -6.98 -17.46 3.34
C ILE A 12 -7.07 -18.99 3.32
N VAL A 13 -7.41 -19.58 4.46
CA VAL A 13 -7.64 -21.02 4.59
C VAL A 13 -9.13 -21.26 4.72
N SER A 14 -9.69 -22.11 3.86
CA SER A 14 -11.08 -22.54 3.99
C SER A 14 -11.22 -23.62 5.05
N SER A 15 -12.23 -23.52 5.90
CA SER A 15 -12.61 -24.59 6.83
C SER A 15 -13.40 -25.71 6.14
N GLU A 16 -13.91 -25.47 4.92
CA GLU A 16 -14.80 -26.38 4.19
C GLU A 16 -14.41 -26.50 2.71
N PRO A 17 -14.78 -27.59 2.02
CA PRO A 17 -14.62 -27.68 0.56
C PRO A 17 -15.39 -26.56 -0.15
N ILE A 18 -14.77 -25.96 -1.17
CA ILE A 18 -15.36 -24.87 -1.95
C ILE A 18 -15.61 -25.36 -3.38
N GLU A 19 -16.84 -25.20 -3.86
CA GLU A 19 -17.21 -25.53 -5.23
C GLU A 19 -16.73 -24.44 -6.22
N GLU A 20 -16.48 -24.86 -7.45
CA GLU A 20 -16.11 -23.94 -8.53
C GLU A 20 -17.20 -22.89 -8.76
N GLY A 21 -16.79 -21.62 -8.85
CA GLY A 21 -17.71 -20.49 -9.03
C GLY A 21 -18.27 -19.90 -7.73
N THR A 22 -17.95 -20.47 -6.56
CA THR A 22 -18.39 -19.92 -5.27
C THR A 22 -17.68 -18.60 -4.97
N PRO A 23 -18.40 -17.49 -4.71
CA PRO A 23 -17.78 -16.24 -4.28
C PRO A 23 -17.18 -16.38 -2.87
N LEU A 24 -15.86 -16.19 -2.75
CA LEU A 24 -15.11 -16.43 -1.51
C LEU A 24 -15.24 -15.29 -0.49
N ILE A 25 -15.14 -14.05 -0.96
CA ILE A 25 -15.08 -12.86 -0.10
C ILE A 25 -15.91 -11.75 -0.76
N GLY A 26 -16.87 -11.21 -0.02
CA GLY A 26 -17.55 -9.97 -0.35
C GLY A 26 -16.91 -8.81 0.40
N VAL A 27 -16.53 -7.75 -0.31
CA VAL A 27 -16.05 -6.49 0.32
C VAL A 27 -17.10 -5.41 0.12
N MET A 28 -17.50 -4.78 1.21
CA MET A 28 -18.45 -3.66 1.15
C MET A 28 -17.80 -2.47 0.42
N PRO A 29 -18.52 -1.73 -0.45
CA PRO A 29 -17.94 -0.60 -1.18
C PRO A 29 -17.28 0.46 -0.27
N GLY A 30 -17.81 0.66 0.93
CA GLY A 30 -17.25 1.60 1.93
C GLY A 30 -16.03 1.06 2.71
N ALA A 31 -15.70 -0.23 2.59
CA ALA A 31 -14.53 -0.83 3.21
C ALA A 31 -13.28 -0.76 2.30
N LEU A 32 -13.43 -0.33 1.05
CA LEU A 32 -12.32 -0.19 0.11
C LEU A 32 -11.50 1.07 0.42
N LEU A 33 -10.20 0.88 0.64
CA LEU A 33 -9.22 1.96 0.66
C LEU A 33 -8.71 2.19 -0.76
N GLY A 34 -9.38 3.07 -1.51
CA GLY A 34 -9.02 3.44 -2.88
C GLY A 34 -8.47 4.85 -3.03
N ASP A 35 -8.03 5.18 -4.24
CA ASP A 35 -7.63 6.55 -4.62
C ASP A 35 -8.85 7.47 -4.89
N ALA A 36 -10.05 6.90 -4.92
CA ALA A 36 -11.31 7.62 -5.11
C ALA A 36 -11.61 8.59 -3.94
N GLN A 37 -12.03 9.79 -4.33
CA GLN A 37 -12.43 10.97 -3.55
C GLN A 37 -12.21 10.90 -2.03
N TRP A 38 -11.26 11.71 -1.58
CA TRP A 38 -11.06 12.09 -0.19
C TRP A 38 -12.39 12.60 0.41
N PRO A 39 -12.96 11.97 1.44
CA PRO A 39 -14.12 12.54 2.11
C PRO A 39 -13.70 13.87 2.74
N ALA A 40 -14.31 14.96 2.29
CA ALA A 40 -13.85 16.33 2.52
C ALA A 40 -13.82 16.78 4.00
N LYS A 41 -14.33 15.99 4.95
CA LYS A 41 -14.49 16.40 6.34
C LYS A 41 -14.44 15.23 7.32
N PHE A 42 -13.27 14.99 7.92
CA PHE A 42 -13.16 14.35 9.24
C PHE A 42 -12.01 15.03 10.00
N GLY A 43 -12.25 16.25 10.45
CA GLY A 43 -11.24 17.05 11.14
C GLY A 43 -11.47 17.06 12.65
N ASN A 44 -10.61 16.34 13.40
CA ASN A 44 -10.24 16.73 14.75
C ASN A 44 -9.07 17.72 14.66
N HIS A 45 -9.09 18.81 15.43
CA HIS A 45 -8.18 19.96 15.29
C HIS A 45 -6.67 19.69 15.50
N LYS A 46 -6.25 18.46 15.84
CA LYS A 46 -4.84 18.10 16.07
C LYS A 46 -4.08 17.67 14.80
N THR A 47 -4.78 17.38 13.69
CA THR A 47 -4.18 16.88 12.44
C THR A 47 -4.08 17.93 11.34
N ALA A 48 -4.43 19.19 11.60
CA ALA A 48 -4.60 20.23 10.57
C ALA A 48 -3.34 20.51 9.72
N MET A 49 -2.14 20.43 10.30
CA MET A 49 -0.89 20.67 9.58
C MET A 49 -0.55 19.52 8.62
N LEU A 50 -0.64 18.28 9.11
CA LEU A 50 -0.45 17.07 8.29
C LEU A 50 -1.52 16.98 7.19
N GLU A 51 -2.76 17.34 7.50
CA GLU A 51 -3.86 17.35 6.54
C GLU A 51 -3.63 18.37 5.41
N ALA A 52 -3.16 19.58 5.74
CA ALA A 52 -2.81 20.59 4.75
C ALA A 52 -1.62 20.15 3.86
N GLU A 53 -0.61 19.50 4.45
CA GLU A 53 0.54 18.98 3.70
C GLU A 53 0.14 17.82 2.78
N CYS A 54 -0.62 16.83 3.28
CA CYS A 54 -1.18 15.76 2.46
C CYS A 54 -2.06 16.30 1.33
N GLN A 55 -2.88 17.33 1.60
CA GLN A 55 -3.71 17.95 0.58
C GLN A 55 -2.87 18.65 -0.50
N SER A 56 -1.78 19.32 -0.13
CA SER A 56 -0.84 19.93 -1.08
C SER A 56 -0.13 18.88 -1.94
N LEU A 57 0.31 17.76 -1.34
CA LEU A 57 0.95 16.67 -2.06
C LEU A 57 -0.04 15.97 -3.02
N MET A 58 -1.30 15.80 -2.61
CA MET A 58 -2.36 15.29 -3.49
C MET A 58 -2.65 16.21 -4.66
N GLN A 59 -2.62 17.53 -4.46
CA GLN A 59 -2.76 18.49 -5.55
C GLN A 59 -1.61 18.40 -6.56
N LYS A 60 -0.41 17.97 -6.12
CA LYS A 60 0.71 17.72 -7.04
C LYS A 60 0.55 16.38 -7.77
N ALA A 61 -0.05 15.38 -7.12
CA ALA A 61 -0.34 14.04 -7.68
C ALA A 61 -1.69 13.97 -8.43
N GLN A 62 -1.99 14.99 -9.26
CA GLN A 62 -3.24 15.07 -10.03
C GLN A 62 -3.19 14.30 -11.36
N ALA A 63 -2.01 13.91 -11.84
CA ALA A 63 -1.91 13.14 -13.07
C ALA A 63 -2.61 11.77 -12.89
N PRO A 64 -3.35 11.27 -13.88
CA PRO A 64 -4.01 9.96 -13.78
C PRO A 64 -3.07 8.84 -13.34
N ASP A 65 -1.82 8.90 -13.81
CA ASP A 65 -0.76 7.91 -13.58
C ASP A 65 -0.16 7.93 -12.15
N ASP A 66 -0.51 8.93 -11.33
CA ASP A 66 -0.03 9.09 -9.94
C ASP A 66 -0.97 8.45 -8.91
N TRP A 67 -1.76 7.45 -9.32
CA TRP A 67 -2.70 6.75 -8.44
C TRP A 67 -2.01 6.11 -7.23
N ASP A 68 -0.79 5.63 -7.41
CA ASP A 68 0.06 5.00 -6.40
C ASP A 68 0.50 6.02 -5.34
N ILE A 69 0.88 7.23 -5.78
CA ILE A 69 1.22 8.34 -4.88
C ILE A 69 -0.02 8.77 -4.09
N ARG A 70 -1.18 8.93 -4.76
CA ARG A 70 -2.45 9.30 -4.09
C ARG A 70 -2.85 8.27 -3.05
N LEU A 71 -2.77 6.98 -3.39
CA LEU A 71 -3.07 5.89 -2.47
C LEU A 71 -2.07 5.86 -1.30
N GLY A 72 -0.77 6.02 -1.57
CA GLY A 72 0.27 6.07 -0.54
C GLY A 72 0.04 7.21 0.47
N LEU A 73 -0.27 8.41 -0.02
CA LEU A 73 -0.62 9.55 0.85
C LEU A 73 -1.86 9.27 1.70
N ARG A 74 -2.87 8.60 1.13
CA ARG A 74 -4.07 8.22 1.87
C ARG A 74 -3.78 7.18 2.95
N VAL A 75 -2.98 6.15 2.66
CA VAL A 75 -2.53 5.17 3.64
C VAL A 75 -1.80 5.85 4.80
N LEU A 76 -0.85 6.75 4.51
CA LEU A 76 -0.11 7.49 5.54
C LEU A 76 -1.03 8.32 6.43
N ARG A 77 -2.05 8.96 5.87
CA ARG A 77 -3.05 9.68 6.67
C ARG A 77 -3.84 8.74 7.58
N GLU A 78 -4.38 7.66 7.03
CA GLU A 78 -5.22 6.72 7.80
C GLU A 78 -4.42 6.08 8.95
N MET A 79 -3.13 5.81 8.75
CA MET A 79 -2.23 5.35 9.83
C MET A 79 -2.06 6.36 10.97
N ASN A 80 -2.27 7.66 10.70
CA ASN A 80 -2.14 8.74 11.68
C ASN A 80 -3.50 9.27 12.16
N GLN A 81 -4.61 8.71 11.68
CA GLN A 81 -5.96 9.11 12.07
C GLN A 81 -6.43 8.25 13.24
N PRO A 82 -6.74 8.86 14.40
CA PRO A 82 -7.30 8.10 15.51
C PRO A 82 -8.63 7.46 15.10
N ARG A 83 -8.77 6.14 15.35
CA ARG A 83 -9.97 5.36 15.03
C ARG A 83 -10.29 5.32 13.53
N SER A 84 -9.27 5.14 12.69
CA SER A 84 -9.48 4.88 11.27
C SER A 84 -10.34 3.63 11.08
N LEU A 85 -11.26 3.66 10.11
CA LEU A 85 -12.03 2.46 9.71
C LEU A 85 -11.11 1.33 9.23
N TRP A 86 -9.90 1.66 8.80
CA TRP A 86 -8.91 0.72 8.27
C TRP A 86 -7.80 0.37 9.27
N GLU A 87 -7.89 0.80 10.53
CA GLU A 87 -6.84 0.59 11.55
C GLU A 87 -6.37 -0.87 11.61
N ALA A 88 -7.30 -1.83 11.77
CA ALA A 88 -6.97 -3.26 11.81
C ALA A 88 -6.35 -3.78 10.51
N TYR A 89 -6.76 -3.25 9.36
CA TYR A 89 -6.16 -3.61 8.07
C TYR A 89 -4.73 -3.08 7.98
N LEU A 90 -4.51 -1.82 8.36
CA LEU A 90 -3.20 -1.18 8.31
C LEU A 90 -2.20 -1.83 9.28
N GLU A 91 -2.65 -2.24 10.47
CA GLU A 91 -1.84 -3.01 11.43
C GLU A 91 -1.48 -4.41 10.92
N SER A 92 -2.29 -4.98 10.02
CA SER A 92 -2.01 -6.29 9.41
C SER A 92 -1.00 -6.22 8.26
N LEU A 93 -0.66 -5.02 7.78
CA LEU A 93 0.29 -4.86 6.67
C LEU A 93 1.71 -5.20 7.12
N PRO A 94 2.52 -5.82 6.24
CA PRO A 94 3.91 -6.09 6.56
C PRO A 94 4.69 -4.78 6.72
N ASN A 95 5.47 -4.66 7.79
CA ASN A 95 6.30 -3.49 8.08
C ASN A 95 7.30 -3.14 6.95
N ARG A 96 7.66 -4.12 6.11
CA ARG A 96 8.49 -3.91 4.92
C ARG A 96 7.88 -4.65 3.74
N PRO A 97 7.45 -3.95 2.68
CA PRO A 97 7.04 -4.60 1.46
C PRO A 97 8.25 -5.33 0.86
N GLY A 98 8.08 -6.59 0.44
CA GLY A 98 9.11 -7.37 -0.25
C GLY A 98 9.40 -6.90 -1.68
N ALA A 99 8.96 -5.69 -2.07
CA ALA A 99 9.06 -5.20 -3.44
C ALA A 99 10.52 -4.92 -3.83
N PRO A 100 11.00 -5.44 -4.99
CA PRO A 100 12.37 -5.22 -5.44
C PRO A 100 12.81 -3.75 -5.54
N ALA A 101 11.87 -2.84 -5.81
CA ALA A 101 12.16 -1.40 -5.83
C ALA A 101 12.70 -0.85 -4.49
N LEU A 102 12.43 -1.55 -3.37
CA LEU A 102 12.87 -1.18 -2.02
C LEU A 102 14.10 -1.98 -1.56
N TRP A 103 14.61 -2.89 -2.39
CA TRP A 103 15.78 -3.68 -2.06
C TRP A 103 17.06 -2.84 -2.08
N SER A 104 18.03 -3.27 -1.27
CA SER A 104 19.40 -2.78 -1.34
C SER A 104 20.05 -3.12 -2.69
N ASP A 105 21.13 -2.45 -3.03
CA ASP A 105 21.86 -2.73 -4.28
C ASP A 105 22.40 -4.17 -4.31
N ASP A 106 22.82 -4.70 -3.16
CA ASP A 106 23.27 -6.09 -3.02
C ASP A 106 22.14 -7.09 -3.32
N GLN A 107 20.94 -6.85 -2.77
CA GLN A 107 19.75 -7.67 -3.05
C GLN A 107 19.31 -7.57 -4.51
N LEU A 108 19.42 -6.40 -5.14
CA LEU A 108 19.13 -6.25 -6.57
C LEU A 108 20.18 -6.94 -7.45
N ALA A 109 21.42 -7.06 -6.99
CA ALA A 109 22.47 -7.80 -7.68
C ALA A 109 22.19 -9.31 -7.71
N GLU A 110 21.44 -9.83 -6.73
CA GLU A 110 20.99 -11.22 -6.70
C GLU A 110 19.91 -11.55 -7.77
N LEU A 111 19.24 -10.53 -8.33
CA LEU A 111 18.28 -10.75 -9.41
C LEU A 111 18.98 -11.28 -10.67
N GLN A 112 18.70 -12.53 -11.03
CA GLN A 112 19.29 -13.16 -12.23
C GLN A 112 18.80 -12.53 -13.54
N SER A 113 17.58 -11.99 -13.56
CA SER A 113 17.01 -11.34 -14.74
C SER A 113 17.47 -9.88 -14.85
N ALA A 114 18.22 -9.58 -15.90
CA ALA A 114 18.65 -8.22 -16.23
C ALA A 114 17.46 -7.27 -16.45
N GLY A 115 16.38 -7.75 -17.09
CA GLY A 115 15.16 -6.97 -17.31
C GLY A 115 14.44 -6.63 -16.00
N MET A 116 14.36 -7.59 -15.07
CA MET A 116 13.74 -7.37 -13.76
C MET A 116 14.56 -6.39 -12.91
N ARG A 117 15.89 -6.49 -12.97
CA ARG A 117 16.79 -5.54 -12.31
C ARG A 117 16.63 -4.12 -12.87
N ALA A 118 16.58 -3.97 -14.19
CA ALA A 118 16.37 -2.67 -14.83
C ALA A 118 15.01 -2.06 -14.46
N ALA A 119 13.95 -2.87 -14.44
CA ALA A 119 12.62 -2.43 -14.03
C ALA A 119 12.58 -1.97 -12.56
N ALA A 120 13.18 -2.75 -11.65
CA ALA A 120 13.26 -2.39 -10.23
C ALA A 120 14.05 -1.09 -10.01
N LEU A 121 15.16 -0.89 -10.73
CA LEU A 121 15.94 0.34 -10.68
C LEU A 121 15.18 1.54 -11.23
N GLY A 122 14.48 1.38 -12.37
CA GLY A 122 13.64 2.43 -12.94
C GLY A 122 12.51 2.85 -12.01
N GLN A 123 11.84 1.88 -11.36
CA GLN A 123 10.82 2.16 -10.36
C GLN A 123 11.39 2.87 -9.13
N ARG A 124 12.59 2.48 -8.66
CA ARG A 124 13.27 3.15 -7.55
C ARG A 124 13.64 4.60 -7.86
N GLN A 125 13.99 4.91 -9.11
CA GLN A 125 14.25 6.28 -9.56
C GLN A 125 12.97 7.14 -9.55
N ARG A 126 11.81 6.58 -9.90
CA ARG A 126 10.52 7.29 -9.81
C ARG A 126 10.14 7.65 -8.36
N LEU A 127 10.55 6.83 -7.39
CA LEU A 127 10.24 7.01 -5.97
C LEU A 127 11.18 7.98 -5.22
N ARG A 128 12.27 8.44 -5.84
CA ARG A 128 13.26 9.38 -5.25
C ARG A 128 13.09 10.78 -5.82
#